data_AF-A0A3L5TQH1-F1
#
_entry.id   AF-A0A3L5TQH1-F1
#
_cell.length_a   1.000
_cell.length_b   1.000
_cell.length_c   1.000
_cell.angle_alpha   90.00
_cell.angle_beta   90.00
_cell.angle_gamma   90.00
#
_symmetry.space_group_name_H-M   'P 1'
#
loop_
_entity.id
_entity.type
_entity.pdbx_description
1 polymer ?
#
loop_
_entity_poly.entity_id
_entity_poly.type
_entity_poly.pdbx_seq_one_letter_code
_entity_poly.pdbx_strand_id
1 'polypeptide(L)' 'MFGSSVACKLDYLNYETVSVGYGGKGCRLDRSNEDKIKEVLLQAIKDSREGHSVLINALIVDQTIIGRDM' A
#
# COMPACT_ATOMS: atom_id res chain seq x y z
N MET A 1 -26.70 -4.36 -0.22
CA MET A 1 -26.40 -4.41 -1.67
C MET A 1 -25.28 -3.42 -2.03
N PHE A 2 -24.09 -3.59 -1.43
CA PHE A 2 -22.81 -3.10 -1.96
C PHE A 2 -21.74 -4.15 -1.63
N GLY A 3 -22.02 -5.40 -2.05
CA GLY A 3 -21.04 -6.49 -2.08
C GLY A 3 -20.07 -6.28 -3.24
N SER A 4 -19.39 -5.13 -3.26
CA SER A 4 -18.34 -4.89 -4.23
C SER A 4 -17.09 -5.61 -3.74
N SER A 5 -16.75 -6.69 -4.44
CA SER A 5 -15.45 -7.38 -4.43
C SER A 5 -14.28 -6.45 -4.86
N VAL A 6 -14.32 -5.17 -4.51
CA VAL A 6 -13.32 -4.15 -4.85
C VAL A 6 -12.24 -4.11 -3.76
N ALA A 7 -12.60 -4.31 -2.49
CA ALA A 7 -11.63 -4.41 -1.40
C ALA A 7 -10.81 -5.71 -1.44
N CYS A 8 -11.44 -6.83 -1.82
CA CYS A 8 -10.81 -8.16 -1.75
C CYS A 8 -9.74 -8.42 -2.84
N LYS A 9 -9.62 -7.55 -3.86
CA LYS A 9 -8.61 -7.70 -4.94
C LYS A 9 -7.39 -6.80 -4.79
N LEU A 10 -7.44 -5.80 -3.90
CA LEU A 10 -6.30 -4.93 -3.60
C LEU A 10 -5.23 -5.67 -2.77
N ASP A 11 -5.63 -6.68 -2.00
CA ASP A 11 -4.73 -7.50 -1.17
C ASP A 11 -3.80 -8.40 -2.00
N TYR A 12 -4.07 -8.57 -3.30
CA TYR A 12 -3.42 -9.54 -4.18
C TYR A 12 -2.53 -8.92 -5.27
N LEU A 13 -2.36 -7.59 -5.28
CA LEU A 13 -1.55 -6.94 -6.31
C LEU A 13 -0.35 -6.23 -5.68
N ASN A 14 0.83 -6.77 -5.97
CA ASN A 14 2.12 -6.21 -5.54
C ASN A 14 2.47 -4.99 -6.41
N TYR A 15 1.70 -3.90 -6.33
CA TYR A 15 1.92 -2.68 -7.10
C TYR A 15 3.30 -2.08 -6.86
N GLU A 16 3.84 -2.24 -5.66
CA GLU A 16 5.21 -1.90 -5.28
C GLU A 16 6.26 -2.68 -6.10
N THR A 17 5.93 -3.89 -6.55
CA THR A 17 6.82 -4.68 -7.44
C THR A 17 6.74 -4.17 -8.88
N VAL A 18 5.54 -3.78 -9.32
CA VAL A 18 5.33 -3.23 -10.66
C VAL A 18 6.08 -1.91 -10.84
N SER A 19 6.13 -1.04 -9.83
CA SER A 19 6.85 0.23 -9.93
C SER A 19 8.35 0.04 -10.13
N VAL A 20 8.94 -1.04 -9.60
CA VAL A 20 10.34 -1.41 -9.87
C VAL A 20 10.53 -1.79 -11.34
N GLY A 21 9.58 -2.52 -11.94
CA GLY A 21 9.60 -2.87 -13.36
C GLY A 21 9.58 -1.65 -14.30
N TYR A 22 9.01 -0.53 -13.86
CA TYR A 22 9.03 0.75 -14.57
C TYR A 22 10.27 1.61 -14.26
N GLY A 23 11.25 1.09 -13.51
CA GLY A 23 12.47 1.82 -13.13
C GLY A 23 12.32 2.73 -11.90
N GLY A 24 11.19 2.65 -11.20
CA GLY A 24 10.92 3.37 -9.96
C GLY A 24 11.24 2.55 -8.70
N LYS A 25 10.71 3.03 -7.57
CA LYS A 25 10.75 2.36 -6.27
C LYS A 25 9.34 2.08 -5.78
N GLY A 26 9.19 1.06 -4.94
CA GLY A 26 7.90 0.65 -4.40
C GLY A 26 8.01 0.35 -2.91
N CYS A 27 7.03 0.83 -2.14
CA CYS A 27 6.90 0.53 -0.71
C CYS A 27 5.48 0.05 -0.42
N ARG A 28 5.34 -0.96 0.44
CA ARG A 28 4.05 -1.44 0.93
C ARG A 28 3.79 -0.91 2.33
N LEU A 29 2.57 -0.43 2.56
CA LEU A 29 2.13 0.07 3.86
C LEU A 29 0.81 -0.63 4.21
N ASP A 30 0.81 -1.41 5.28
CA ASP A 30 -0.35 -2.16 5.75
C ASP A 30 -0.31 -2.35 7.27
N ARG A 31 -1.27 -3.12 7.81
CA ARG A 31 -1.37 -3.35 9.26
C ARG A 31 -0.14 -4.03 9.86
N SER A 32 0.70 -4.71 9.07
CA SER A 32 1.91 -5.36 9.57
C SER A 32 3.05 -4.38 9.86
N ASN A 33 2.98 -3.14 9.36
CA ASN A 33 4.00 -2.12 9.55
C ASN A 33 3.42 -0.73 9.89
N GLU A 34 2.21 -0.70 10.47
CA GLU A 34 1.49 0.51 10.85
C GLU A 34 2.29 1.35 11.88
N ASP A 35 3.00 0.70 12.79
CA ASP A 35 3.90 1.33 13.77
C ASP A 35 5.08 2.05 13.10
N LYS A 36 5.41 1.71 11.85
CA LYS A 36 6.56 2.23 11.10
C LYS A 36 6.17 3.14 9.94
N ILE A 37 4.92 3.61 9.87
CA ILE A 37 4.44 4.51 8.82
C ILE A 37 5.43 5.67 8.59
N LYS A 38 5.87 6.31 9.67
CA LYS A 38 6.80 7.45 9.58
C LYS A 38 8.12 7.07 8.91
N GLU A 39 8.68 5.92 9.21
CA GLU A 39 9.94 5.45 8.65
C GLU A 39 9.81 5.13 7.17
N VAL A 40 8.73 4.45 6.79
CA VAL A 40 8.40 4.13 5.39
C VAL A 40 8.25 5.41 4.56
N LEU A 41 7.53 6.41 5.08
CA LEU A 41 7.36 7.69 4.40
C LEU A 41 8.67 8.47 4.30
N LEU A 42 9.50 8.49 5.35
CA LEU A 42 10.81 9.14 5.31
C LEU A 42 11.75 8.51 4.28
N GLN A 43 11.73 7.18 4.17
CA GLN A 43 12.51 6.47 3.15
C GLN A 43 12.00 6.79 1.74
N ALA A 44 10.68 6.81 1.52
CA ALA A 44 10.10 7.17 0.23
C ALA A 44 10.45 8.62 -0.19
N ILE A 45 10.45 9.56 0.76
CA ILE A 45 10.88 10.95 0.52
C ILE A 45 12.36 11.00 0.12
N LYS A 46 13.21 10.22 0.80
CA LYS A 46 14.63 10.14 0.47
C LYS A 46 14.84 9.62 -0.95
N ASP A 47 14.21 8.49 -1.30
CA ASP A 47 14.31 7.89 -2.64
C ASP A 47 13.83 8.88 -3.73
N SER A 48 12.76 9.64 -3.45
CA SER A 48 12.28 10.68 -4.36
C SER A 48 13.29 11.82 -4.55
N ARG A 49 13.97 12.25 -3.49
CA ARG A 49 15.03 13.27 -3.56
C ARG A 49 16.28 12.80 -4.29
N GLU A 50 16.52 11.49 -4.34
CA GLU A 50 17.59 10.87 -5.12
C GLU A 50 17.23 10.71 -6.60
N GLY A 51 16.03 11.15 -7.00
CA GLY A 51 15.59 11.19 -8.40
C GLY A 51 14.72 10.01 -8.83
N HIS A 52 14.29 9.15 -7.90
CA HIS A 52 13.40 8.04 -8.22
C HIS A 52 11.92 8.45 -8.19
N SER A 53 11.13 7.92 -9.11
CA SER A 53 9.68 7.90 -8.94
C SER A 53 9.32 6.81 -7.93
N VAL A 54 8.54 7.14 -6.90
CA VAL A 54 8.24 6.25 -5.77
C VAL A 54 6.74 6.01 -5.67
N LEU A 55 6.34 4.74 -5.63
CA LEU A 55 4.97 4.30 -5.39
C LEU A 55 4.83 3.77 -3.96
N ILE A 56 3.81 4.24 -3.25
CA ILE A 56 3.44 3.71 -1.93
C ILE A 56 2.10 2.99 -2.06
N ASN A 57 2.13 1.66 -1.94
CA ASN A 57 0.95 0.81 -1.93
C ASN A 57 0.40 0.73 -0.50
N ALA A 58 -0.55 1.62 -0.18
CA ALA A 58 -1.18 1.69 1.14
C ALA A 58 -2.49 0.89 1.16
N LEU A 59 -2.54 -0.19 1.94
CA LEU A 59 -3.73 -1.01 2.13
C LEU A 59 -4.63 -0.39 3.19
N ILE A 60 -5.61 0.38 2.72
CA ILE A 60 -6.63 1.01 3.54
C ILE A 60 -7.88 0.12 3.50
N VAL A 61 -7.92 -0.89 4.36
CA VAL A 61 -9.14 -1.69 4.56
C VAL A 61 -9.62 -1.56 6.00
N ASP A 62 -10.86 -1.12 6.15
CA ASP A 62 -11.56 -1.16 7.42
C ASP A 62 -12.12 -2.57 7.67
N GLN A 63 -11.39 -3.38 8.44
CA GLN A 63 -11.90 -4.68 8.89
C GLN A 63 -13.12 -4.56 9.82
N THR A 64 -13.44 -3.36 10.32
CA THR A 64 -14.60 -3.13 11.21
C THR A 64 -15.93 -3.25 10.45
N ILE A 65 -15.96 -2.99 9.14
CA ILE A 65 -17.20 -3.09 8.34
C ILE A 65 -17.49 -4.54 7.93
N ILE A 66 -16.47 -5.40 7.83
CA ILE A 66 -16.62 -6.78 7.34
C ILE A 66 -17.12 -7.72 8.46
N GLY A 67 -16.90 -7.38 9.74
CA GLY A 67 -17.29 -8.21 10.89
C GLY A 67 -18.65 -7.92 11.52
N ARG A 68 -19.47 -7.04 10.96
CA ARG A 68 -20.80 -6.69 11.51
C ARG A 68 -22.01 -7.35 10.81
N ASP A 69 -21.77 -8.05 9.72
CA ASP A 69 -22.80 -8.74 8.92
C ASP A 69 -22.59 -10.26 8.86
N MET A 70 -22.03 -10.88 9.91
CA MET A 70 -21.98 -12.35 10.05
C MET A 70 -22.61 -12.81 11.36
#